data_AF-A0AA88U776-F1
#
_entry.id   AF-A0AA88U776-F1
#
_cell.length_a   1.000
_cell.length_b   1.000
_cell.length_c   1.000
_cell.angle_alpha   90.00
_cell.angle_beta   90.00
_cell.angle_gamma   90.00
#
_symmetry.space_group_name_H-M   'P 1'
#
loop_
_entity.id
_entity.type
_entity.pdbx_description
1 polymer ?
#
loop_
_entity_poly.entity_id
_entity_poly.type
_entity_poly.pdbx_seq_one_letter_code
_entity_poly.pdbx_strand_id
1 'polypeptide(L)'
;MTKTCPLGLHITQFLQEVEKFMQPKVKELQNSEAMTPAMVFTEAHMELVKDGEQWMKDTANSCTIVAALVVTVVFTSAITVPGGNNGDTGLPIFSHKPAFVVFSVSDALALFSSTAYLLMFLCIVTSRYGEQEFLYALPNRLIIGLVALFLSIISMMIAFTTTIYMLLEYKGRWILVPVAVLSGLPVTIFGLL
;
A
#
# COMPACT_ATOMS: atom_id res chain seq x y z
N MET A 1 -1.87 -3.48 -24.07
CA MET A 1 -0.63 -2.98 -23.46
C MET A 1 -0.81 -2.99 -21.96
N THR A 2 -0.56 -4.14 -21.34
CA THR A 2 -0.63 -4.34 -19.88
C THR A 2 0.35 -5.47 -19.57
N LYS A 3 1.63 -5.13 -19.43
CA LYS A 3 2.61 -6.05 -18.83
C LYS A 3 2.42 -5.91 -17.33
N THR A 4 1.55 -6.75 -16.77
CA THR A 4 1.36 -6.88 -15.34
C THR A 4 2.67 -7.36 -14.70
N CYS A 5 2.93 -6.84 -13.50
CA CYS A 5 4.13 -7.06 -12.73
C CYS A 5 3.97 -8.20 -11.70
N PRO A 6 3.95 -9.47 -12.13
CA PRO A 6 4.39 -10.58 -11.27
C PRO A 6 5.59 -11.36 -11.85
N LEU A 7 6.23 -10.89 -12.92
CA LEU A 7 7.25 -11.68 -13.64
C LEU A 7 8.57 -11.89 -12.85
N GLY A 8 9.00 -10.92 -12.04
CA GLY A 8 10.30 -11.01 -11.32
C GLY A 8 10.37 -12.18 -10.32
N LEU A 9 9.25 -12.48 -9.65
CA LEU A 9 9.15 -13.63 -8.74
C LEU A 9 9.12 -14.96 -9.54
N HIS A 10 8.46 -14.96 -10.69
CA HIS A 10 8.33 -16.15 -11.53
C HIS A 10 9.65 -16.54 -12.21
N ILE A 11 10.47 -15.54 -12.59
CA ILE A 11 11.79 -15.73 -13.20
C ILE A 11 12.79 -16.31 -12.19
N THR A 12 12.79 -15.81 -10.96
CA THR A 12 13.65 -16.33 -9.89
C THR A 12 13.21 -17.70 -9.41
N GLN A 13 11.90 -17.95 -9.30
CA GLN A 13 11.35 -19.28 -9.02
C GLN A 13 11.67 -20.28 -10.14
N PHE A 14 11.56 -19.87 -11.40
CA PHE A 14 11.93 -20.72 -12.54
C PHE A 14 13.40 -21.10 -12.49
N LEU A 15 14.31 -20.15 -12.24
CA LEU A 15 15.73 -20.47 -12.14
C LEU A 15 16.04 -21.41 -10.97
N GLN A 16 15.44 -21.17 -9.80
CA GLN A 16 15.56 -22.07 -8.65
C GLN A 16 15.01 -23.47 -8.95
N GLU A 17 13.89 -23.57 -9.67
CA GLU A 17 13.26 -24.84 -10.00
C GLU A 17 14.11 -25.61 -11.01
N VAL A 18 14.57 -24.95 -12.08
CA VAL A 18 15.49 -25.56 -13.05
C VAL A 18 16.79 -25.98 -12.37
N GLU A 19 17.32 -25.19 -11.44
CA GLU A 19 18.50 -25.55 -10.65
C GLU A 19 18.32 -26.79 -9.77
N LYS A 20 17.11 -27.09 -9.29
CA LYS A 20 16.86 -28.33 -8.51
C LYS A 20 17.03 -29.59 -9.35
N PHE A 21 16.76 -29.51 -10.65
CA PHE A 21 16.90 -30.63 -11.59
C PHE A 21 18.33 -30.77 -12.14
N MET A 22 19.20 -29.79 -11.91
CA MET A 22 20.59 -29.83 -12.36
C MET A 22 21.51 -30.55 -11.35
N GLN A 23 22.45 -31.33 -11.87
CA GLN A 23 23.55 -31.85 -11.03
C GLN A 23 24.37 -30.69 -10.46
N PRO A 24 24.82 -30.75 -9.19
CA PRO A 24 25.53 -29.64 -8.53
C PRO A 24 26.74 -29.15 -9.33
N LYS A 25 27.44 -30.09 -9.98
CA LYS A 25 28.61 -29.81 -10.81
C LYS A 25 28.30 -28.91 -12.00
N VAL A 26 27.08 -28.98 -12.56
CA VAL A 26 26.65 -28.23 -13.75
C VAL A 26 26.33 -26.76 -13.41
N LYS A 27 25.97 -26.48 -12.16
CA LYS A 27 25.67 -25.10 -11.69
C LYS A 27 26.89 -24.19 -11.69
N GLU A 28 28.07 -24.78 -11.50
CA GLU A 28 29.35 -24.06 -11.44
C GLU A 28 30.16 -24.15 -12.74
N LEU A 29 29.70 -24.93 -13.72
CA LEU A 29 30.37 -25.03 -15.01
C LEU A 29 30.28 -23.69 -15.73
N GLN A 30 31.43 -23.17 -16.12
CA GLN A 30 31.53 -21.94 -16.89
C GLN A 30 31.54 -22.24 -18.38
N ASN A 31 30.89 -21.38 -19.16
CA ASN A 31 31.01 -21.41 -20.62
C ASN A 31 32.41 -20.89 -21.06
N SER A 32 32.63 -20.81 -22.38
CA SER A 32 33.86 -20.24 -22.97
C SER A 32 34.17 -18.80 -22.57
N GLU A 33 33.19 -18.08 -22.01
CA GLU A 33 33.28 -16.70 -21.55
C GLU A 33 33.41 -16.60 -20.02
N ALA A 34 33.74 -17.72 -19.36
CA ALA A 34 33.87 -17.82 -17.91
C ALA A 34 32.57 -17.50 -17.12
N MET A 35 31.40 -17.64 -17.74
CA MET A 35 30.10 -17.39 -17.11
C MET A 35 29.39 -18.67 -16.69
N THR A 36 28.82 -18.68 -15.48
CA THR A 36 27.96 -19.77 -15.00
C THR A 36 26.54 -19.66 -15.61
N PRO A 37 25.73 -20.75 -15.57
CA PRO A 37 24.35 -20.71 -16.06
C PRO A 37 23.49 -19.63 -15.39
N ALA A 38 23.75 -19.36 -14.09
CA ALA A 38 23.08 -18.29 -13.36
C ALA A 38 23.46 -16.90 -13.91
N MET A 39 24.76 -16.66 -14.20
CA MET A 39 25.21 -15.39 -14.77
C MET A 39 24.62 -15.15 -16.17
N VAL A 40 24.63 -16.16 -17.04
CA VAL A 40 24.03 -16.06 -18.39
C VAL A 40 22.54 -15.77 -18.31
N PHE A 41 21.83 -16.38 -17.36
CA PHE A 41 20.41 -16.13 -17.16
C PHE A 41 20.15 -14.71 -16.63
N THR A 42 20.95 -14.24 -15.66
CA THR A 42 20.84 -12.86 -15.15
C THR A 42 21.12 -11.84 -16.24
N GLU A 43 22.15 -12.03 -17.07
CA GLU A 43 22.48 -11.17 -18.21
C GLU A 43 21.30 -11.11 -19.20
N ALA A 44 20.77 -12.28 -19.60
CA ALA A 44 19.66 -12.38 -20.53
C ALA A 44 18.36 -11.72 -20.02
N HIS A 45 18.18 -11.61 -18.70
CA HIS A 45 17.00 -11.02 -18.07
C HIS A 45 17.29 -9.67 -17.40
N MET A 46 18.46 -9.08 -17.63
CA MET A 46 18.88 -7.83 -16.98
C MET A 46 17.98 -6.65 -17.36
N GLU A 47 17.53 -6.58 -18.62
CA GLU A 47 16.57 -5.55 -19.05
C GLU A 47 15.22 -5.70 -18.32
N LEU A 48 14.71 -6.92 -18.16
CA LEU A 48 13.46 -7.18 -17.43
C LEU A 48 13.55 -6.79 -15.95
N VAL A 49 14.71 -6.98 -15.33
CA VAL A 49 14.97 -6.56 -13.95
C VAL A 49 14.96 -5.03 -13.84
N LYS A 50 15.62 -4.32 -14.76
CA LYS A 50 15.62 -2.85 -14.82
C LYS A 50 14.23 -2.27 -15.06
N ASP A 51 13.49 -2.84 -16.01
CA ASP A 51 12.10 -2.45 -16.28
C ASP A 51 11.21 -2.68 -15.06
N GLY A 52 11.40 -3.80 -14.35
CA GLY A 52 10.69 -4.12 -13.11
C GLY A 52 11.01 -3.14 -11.98
N GLU A 53 12.30 -2.81 -11.78
CA GLU A 53 12.74 -1.79 -10.81
C GLU A 53 12.12 -0.43 -11.11
N GLN A 54 12.16 0.01 -12.37
CA GLN A 54 11.61 1.29 -12.80
C GLN A 54 10.09 1.31 -12.58
N TRP A 55 9.38 0.26 -12.98
CA TRP A 55 7.94 0.13 -12.76
C TRP A 55 7.57 0.19 -11.27
N MET A 56 8.34 -0.46 -10.41
CA MET A 56 8.12 -0.41 -8.96
C MET A 56 8.33 1.00 -8.41
N LYS A 57 9.36 1.72 -8.86
CA LYS A 57 9.61 3.12 -8.45
C LYS A 57 8.52 4.07 -8.93
N ASP A 58 8.07 3.94 -10.16
CA ASP A 58 7.01 4.79 -10.74
C ASP A 58 5.67 4.57 -10.04
N THR A 59 5.33 3.30 -9.79
CA THR A 59 4.18 2.92 -8.98
C THR A 59 4.31 3.48 -7.58
N ALA A 60 5.50 3.34 -6.97
CA ALA A 60 5.73 3.79 -5.62
C ALA A 60 5.62 5.32 -5.45
N ASN A 61 6.07 6.08 -6.44
CA ASN A 61 5.94 7.53 -6.45
C ASN A 61 4.47 7.96 -6.55
N SER A 62 3.71 7.35 -7.46
CA SER A 62 2.27 7.60 -7.60
C SER A 62 1.52 7.29 -6.30
N CYS A 63 1.85 6.15 -5.69
CA CYS A 63 1.35 5.71 -4.39
C CYS A 63 1.67 6.71 -3.26
N THR A 64 2.88 7.27 -3.24
CA THR A 64 3.32 8.27 -2.25
C THR A 64 2.47 9.55 -2.32
N ILE A 65 2.12 10.00 -3.52
CA ILE A 65 1.24 11.18 -3.72
C ILE A 65 -0.15 10.91 -3.12
N VAL A 66 -0.73 9.75 -3.41
CA VAL A 66 -2.03 9.33 -2.83
C VAL A 66 -1.93 9.23 -1.30
N ALA A 67 -0.83 8.68 -0.79
CA ALA A 67 -0.56 8.61 0.65
C ALA A 67 -0.57 9.99 1.32
N ALA A 68 0.15 10.95 0.72
CA ALA A 68 0.26 12.30 1.24
C ALA A 68 -1.09 13.01 1.23
N LEU A 69 -1.90 12.79 0.19
CA LEU A 69 -3.25 13.30 0.11
C LEU A 69 -4.13 12.75 1.25
N VAL A 70 -4.10 11.44 1.50
CA VAL A 70 -4.86 10.82 2.60
C VAL A 70 -4.39 11.37 3.95
N VAL A 71 -3.09 11.42 4.21
CA VAL A 71 -2.54 12.01 5.45
C VAL A 71 -3.07 13.43 5.64
N THR A 72 -3.06 14.26 4.60
CA THR A 72 -3.53 15.65 4.68
C THR A 72 -5.02 15.72 5.05
N VAL A 73 -5.87 14.92 4.40
CA VAL A 73 -7.32 14.91 4.64
C VAL A 73 -7.63 14.43 6.06
N VAL A 74 -7.03 13.33 6.49
CA VAL A 74 -7.28 12.76 7.82
C VAL A 74 -6.68 13.65 8.92
N PHE A 75 -5.53 14.29 8.68
CA PHE A 75 -4.96 15.25 9.63
C PHE A 75 -5.85 16.49 9.78
N THR A 76 -6.39 16.99 8.67
CA THR A 76 -7.36 18.09 8.70
C THR A 76 -8.61 17.69 9.48
N SER A 77 -9.13 16.50 9.24
CA SER A 77 -10.26 15.90 9.96
C SER A 77 -10.02 15.83 11.48
N ALA A 78 -8.82 15.46 11.92
CA ALA A 78 -8.45 15.42 13.34
C ALA A 78 -8.49 16.81 14.02
N ILE A 79 -8.07 17.86 13.32
CA ILE A 79 -8.06 19.24 13.85
C ILE A 79 -9.42 19.93 13.70
N THR A 80 -10.17 19.64 12.63
CA THR A 80 -11.52 20.15 12.39
C THR A 80 -12.55 19.08 12.72
N VAL A 81 -12.73 18.82 14.02
CA VAL A 81 -13.65 17.79 14.50
C VAL A 81 -15.08 18.01 13.99
N PRO A 82 -15.77 16.95 13.55
CA PRO A 82 -17.16 17.05 13.09
C PRO A 82 -18.06 17.70 14.14
N GLY A 83 -18.89 18.65 13.72
CA GLY A 83 -19.76 19.41 14.62
C GLY A 83 -19.06 20.55 15.38
N GLY A 84 -17.74 20.65 15.32
CA GLY A 84 -16.97 21.70 15.97
C GLY A 84 -16.87 21.56 17.48
N ASN A 85 -16.35 22.61 18.12
CA ASN A 85 -16.17 22.69 19.56
C ASN A 85 -17.25 23.57 20.18
N ASN A 86 -17.68 23.20 21.38
CA ASN A 86 -18.57 24.03 22.18
C ASN A 86 -17.83 25.31 22.60
N GLY A 87 -18.41 26.48 22.33
CA GLY A 87 -17.79 27.79 22.60
C GLY A 87 -17.51 28.05 24.08
N ASP A 88 -18.26 27.43 24.99
CA ASP A 88 -18.12 27.66 26.44
C ASP A 88 -17.10 26.72 27.11
N THR A 89 -16.91 25.51 26.57
CA THR A 89 -16.07 24.48 27.18
C THR A 89 -14.83 24.13 26.35
N GLY A 90 -14.79 24.54 25.09
CA GLY A 90 -13.73 24.20 24.14
C GLY A 90 -13.71 22.72 23.71
N LEU A 91 -14.61 21.89 24.25
CA LEU A 91 -14.68 20.46 23.97
C LEU A 91 -15.48 20.17 22.68
N PRO A 92 -15.16 19.09 21.94
CA PRO A 92 -15.94 18.67 20.78
C PRO A 92 -17.41 18.43 21.17
N ILE A 93 -18.35 19.00 20.41
CA ILE A 93 -19.79 18.95 20.74
C ILE A 93 -20.29 17.50 20.89
N PHE A 94 -19.75 16.59 20.09
CA PHE A 94 -20.11 15.18 20.12
C PHE A 94 -19.25 14.30 21.02
N SER A 95 -18.39 14.87 21.87
CA SER A 95 -17.44 14.11 22.71
C SER A 95 -18.11 13.06 23.62
N HIS A 96 -19.39 13.22 23.93
CA HIS A 96 -20.19 12.30 24.74
C HIS A 96 -20.85 11.15 23.95
N LYS A 97 -20.82 11.18 22.60
CA LYS A 97 -21.45 10.14 21.76
C LYS A 97 -20.45 9.01 21.46
N PRO A 98 -20.85 7.73 21.53
CA PRO A 98 -19.95 6.61 21.22
C PRO A 98 -19.44 6.64 19.77
N ALA A 99 -20.21 7.22 18.85
CA ALA A 99 -19.78 7.47 17.48
C ALA A 99 -18.54 8.38 17.41
N PHE A 100 -18.40 9.39 18.28
CA PHE A 100 -17.21 10.24 18.29
C PHE A 100 -15.94 9.46 18.65
N VAL A 101 -16.03 8.52 19.59
CA VAL A 101 -14.90 7.65 19.95
C VAL A 101 -14.49 6.76 18.78
N VAL A 102 -15.46 6.16 18.09
CA VAL A 102 -15.19 5.35 16.88
C VAL A 102 -14.54 6.21 15.79
N PHE A 103 -15.05 7.41 15.55
CA PHE A 103 -14.46 8.36 14.62
C PHE A 103 -13.00 8.68 14.98
N SER A 104 -12.72 9.11 16.22
CA SER A 104 -11.36 9.48 16.62
C SER A 104 -10.37 8.33 16.54
N VAL A 105 -10.76 7.11 16.93
CA VAL A 105 -9.89 5.93 16.84
C VAL A 105 -9.63 5.57 15.38
N SER A 106 -10.66 5.54 14.54
CA SER A 106 -10.52 5.24 13.11
C SER A 106 -9.70 6.31 12.36
N ASP A 107 -9.89 7.59 12.69
CA ASP A 107 -9.13 8.69 12.11
C ASP A 107 -7.63 8.60 12.49
N ALA A 108 -7.32 8.33 13.76
CA ALA A 108 -5.95 8.08 14.21
C ALA A 108 -5.31 6.86 13.52
N LEU A 109 -6.04 5.73 13.44
CA LEU A 109 -5.56 4.53 12.76
C LEU A 109 -5.29 4.77 11.27
N ALA A 110 -6.14 5.55 10.60
CA ALA A 110 -5.94 5.95 9.21
C ALA A 110 -4.67 6.81 9.07
N LEU A 111 -4.46 7.78 9.97
CA LEU A 111 -3.25 8.63 9.98
C LEU A 111 -1.97 7.84 10.15
N PHE A 112 -1.89 7.01 11.19
CA PHE A 112 -0.69 6.23 11.47
C PHE A 112 -0.39 5.23 10.35
N SER A 113 -1.41 4.53 9.86
CA SER A 113 -1.26 3.56 8.77
C SER A 113 -0.86 4.24 7.45
N SER A 114 -1.47 5.38 7.11
CA SER A 114 -1.13 6.15 5.90
C SER A 114 0.27 6.75 5.97
N THR A 115 0.71 7.20 7.14
CA THR A 115 2.07 7.73 7.35
C THR A 115 3.10 6.62 7.25
N ALA A 116 2.85 5.44 7.84
CA ALA A 116 3.73 4.28 7.71
C ALA A 116 3.86 3.82 6.24
N TYR A 117 2.73 3.75 5.53
CA TYR A 117 2.67 3.50 4.09
C TYR A 117 3.48 4.53 3.30
N LEU A 118 3.29 5.83 3.55
CA LEU A 118 4.04 6.91 2.90
C LEU A 118 5.55 6.76 3.11
N LEU A 119 6.00 6.49 4.34
CA LEU A 119 7.42 6.32 4.66
C LEU A 119 8.03 5.10 3.98
N MET A 120 7.30 3.98 3.93
CA MET A 120 7.77 2.78 3.24
C MET A 120 7.95 3.02 1.74
N PHE A 121 6.97 3.67 1.11
CA PHE A 121 7.02 3.98 -0.31
C PHE A 121 8.07 5.05 -0.66
N LEU A 122 8.22 6.06 0.19
CA LEU A 122 9.29 7.05 0.06
C LEU A 122 10.68 6.40 0.20
N CYS A 123 10.82 5.41 1.09
CA CYS A 123 12.05 4.63 1.23
C CYS A 123 12.35 3.82 -0.04
N ILE A 124 11.34 3.27 -0.71
CA ILE A 124 11.51 2.57 -2.00
C ILE A 124 12.00 3.54 -3.09
N VAL A 125 11.45 4.75 -3.17
CA VAL A 125 11.83 5.74 -4.19
C VAL A 125 13.21 6.36 -3.91
N THR A 126 13.55 6.56 -2.63
CA THR A 126 14.77 7.29 -2.22
C THR A 126 15.99 6.39 -2.08
N SER A 127 15.81 5.11 -1.73
CA SER A 127 16.93 4.19 -1.51
C SER A 127 17.54 3.72 -2.83
N ARG A 128 18.86 3.89 -2.96
CA ARG A 128 19.67 3.21 -3.99
C ARG A 128 20.01 1.81 -3.49
N TYR A 129 19.09 0.87 -3.66
CA TYR A 129 19.32 -0.54 -3.33
C TYR A 129 20.26 -1.18 -4.36
N GLY A 130 21.23 -1.98 -3.90
CA GLY A 130 22.08 -2.78 -4.78
C GLY A 130 21.31 -3.97 -5.38
N GLU A 131 21.61 -4.33 -6.64
CA GLU A 131 20.84 -5.26 -7.49
C GLU A 131 20.45 -6.59 -6.83
N GLN A 132 21.26 -7.13 -5.92
CA GLN A 132 21.02 -8.44 -5.30
C GLN A 132 20.09 -8.40 -4.07
N GLU A 133 20.14 -7.35 -3.24
CA GLU A 133 19.22 -7.18 -2.11
C GLU A 133 17.89 -6.54 -2.55
N PHE A 134 17.91 -5.85 -3.70
CA PHE A 134 16.76 -5.23 -4.35
C PHE A 134 15.65 -6.27 -4.63
N LEU A 135 15.97 -7.38 -5.27
CA LEU A 135 14.95 -8.30 -5.79
C LEU A 135 14.09 -8.99 -4.72
N TYR A 136 14.58 -9.13 -3.48
CA TYR A 136 13.84 -9.81 -2.40
C TYR A 136 13.29 -8.84 -1.35
N ALA A 137 14.05 -7.82 -0.95
CA ALA A 137 13.63 -6.90 0.10
C ALA A 137 12.57 -5.89 -0.38
N LEU A 138 12.64 -5.46 -1.65
CA LEU A 138 11.72 -4.48 -2.22
C LEU A 138 10.28 -5.01 -2.33
N PRO A 139 10.01 -6.19 -2.92
CA PRO A 139 8.64 -6.70 -3.02
C PRO A 139 8.01 -6.95 -1.65
N ASN A 140 8.78 -7.42 -0.66
CA ASN A 140 8.25 -7.64 0.68
C ASN A 140 7.86 -6.32 1.38
N ARG A 141 8.69 -5.27 1.26
CA ARG A 141 8.36 -3.93 1.77
C ARG A 141 7.16 -3.32 1.03
N LEU A 142 7.05 -3.55 -0.28
CA LEU A 142 5.91 -3.12 -1.08
C LEU A 142 4.61 -3.77 -0.60
N ILE A 143 4.62 -5.08 -0.34
CA ILE A 143 3.45 -5.81 0.19
C ILE A 143 3.02 -5.25 1.54
N ILE A 144 3.97 -5.05 2.47
CA ILE A 144 3.65 -4.49 3.80
C ILE A 144 3.05 -3.08 3.66
N GLY A 145 3.62 -2.26 2.78
CA GLY A 145 3.08 -0.94 2.47
C GLY A 145 1.67 -1.01 1.87
N LEU A 146 1.40 -1.94 0.95
CA LEU A 146 0.07 -2.17 0.38
C LEU A 146 -0.95 -2.57 1.46
N VAL A 147 -0.58 -3.46 2.38
CA VAL A 147 -1.45 -3.85 3.51
C VAL A 147 -1.77 -2.64 4.40
N ALA A 148 -0.78 -1.80 4.71
CA ALA A 148 -1.00 -0.56 5.46
C ALA A 148 -1.92 0.43 4.71
N LEU A 149 -1.81 0.50 3.38
CA LEU A 149 -2.73 1.28 2.54
C LEU A 149 -4.16 0.76 2.64
N PHE A 150 -4.38 -0.56 2.59
CA PHE A 150 -5.73 -1.13 2.75
C PHE A 150 -6.35 -0.80 4.10
N LEU A 151 -5.57 -0.97 5.17
CA LEU A 151 -6.01 -0.65 6.53
C LEU A 151 -6.36 0.84 6.64
N SER A 152 -5.56 1.72 6.05
CA SER A 152 -5.82 3.17 6.00
C SER A 152 -7.15 3.49 5.30
N ILE A 153 -7.38 2.94 4.11
CA ILE A 153 -8.60 3.18 3.33
C ILE A 153 -9.84 2.71 4.09
N ILE A 154 -9.80 1.49 4.65
CA ILE A 154 -10.91 0.94 5.44
C ILE A 154 -11.19 1.84 6.65
N SER A 155 -10.14 2.23 7.37
CA SER A 155 -10.29 3.08 8.56
C SER A 155 -10.83 4.47 8.22
N MET A 156 -10.40 5.07 7.10
CA MET A 156 -10.92 6.34 6.61
C MET A 156 -12.40 6.25 6.22
N MET A 157 -12.83 5.14 5.59
CA MET A 157 -14.24 4.91 5.27
C MET A 157 -15.11 4.77 6.54
N ILE A 158 -14.60 4.11 7.58
CA ILE A 158 -15.30 4.02 8.87
C ILE A 158 -15.41 5.41 9.52
N ALA A 159 -14.32 6.18 9.54
CA ALA A 159 -14.32 7.55 10.06
C ALA A 159 -15.34 8.43 9.33
N PHE A 160 -15.34 8.41 7.99
CA PHE A 160 -16.28 9.18 7.18
C PHE A 160 -17.74 8.76 7.43
N THR A 161 -18.02 7.46 7.47
CA THR A 161 -19.36 6.92 7.77
C THR A 161 -19.85 7.39 9.14
N THR A 162 -18.96 7.36 10.13
CA THR A 162 -19.26 7.76 11.50
C THR A 162 -19.52 9.26 11.60
N THR A 163 -18.74 10.08 10.89
CA THR A 163 -18.95 11.52 10.78
C THR A 163 -20.31 11.86 10.16
N ILE A 164 -20.69 11.21 9.07
CA ILE A 164 -21.99 11.39 8.43
C ILE A 164 -23.13 10.96 9.37
N TYR A 165 -22.95 9.85 10.10
CA TYR A 165 -23.91 9.39 11.11
C TYR A 165 -24.14 10.42 12.22
N MET A 166 -23.07 11.07 12.68
CA MET A 166 -23.13 12.09 13.73
C MET A 166 -23.78 13.38 13.24
N LEU A 167 -23.54 13.76 11.99
CA LEU A 167 -24.05 15.00 11.40
C LEU A 167 -25.56 14.91 11.04
N LEU A 168 -26.06 13.73 10.67
CA LEU A 168 -27.43 13.54 10.16
C LEU A 168 -28.48 13.15 11.21
N GLU A 169 -28.13 13.15 12.51
CA GLU A 169 -28.96 12.76 13.66
C GLU A 169 -30.26 11.98 13.33
N TYR A 170 -30.19 10.64 13.35
CA TYR A 170 -31.28 9.64 13.25
C TYR A 170 -32.25 9.71 12.04
N LYS A 171 -32.44 10.86 11.38
CA LYS A 171 -33.46 11.08 10.34
C LYS A 171 -33.03 10.65 8.94
N GLY A 172 -31.75 10.34 8.73
CA GLY A 172 -31.14 10.08 7.42
C GLY A 172 -30.67 8.64 7.17
N ARG A 173 -31.34 7.60 7.70
CA ARG A 173 -30.90 6.18 7.56
C ARG A 173 -30.71 5.72 6.11
N TRP A 174 -31.38 6.37 5.15
CA TRP A 174 -31.23 6.13 3.71
C TRP A 174 -29.88 6.54 3.13
N ILE A 175 -29.13 7.43 3.79
CA ILE A 175 -27.80 7.90 3.35
C ILE A 175 -26.68 6.93 3.76
N LEU A 176 -26.90 6.11 4.80
CA LEU A 176 -25.96 5.06 5.22
C LEU A 176 -25.79 3.96 4.16
N VAL A 177 -26.83 3.67 3.38
CA VAL A 177 -26.81 2.65 2.32
C VAL A 177 -25.81 2.99 1.20
N PRO A 178 -25.86 4.17 0.56
CA PRO A 178 -24.87 4.53 -0.45
C PRO A 178 -23.45 4.68 0.13
N VAL A 179 -23.29 5.12 1.39
CA VAL A 179 -21.98 5.17 2.04
C VAL A 179 -21.41 3.77 2.27
N ALA A 180 -22.22 2.81 2.71
CA ALA A 180 -21.81 1.41 2.86
C ALA A 180 -21.42 0.78 1.53
N VAL A 181 -22.21 1.02 0.46
CA VAL A 181 -21.90 0.57 -0.90
C VAL A 181 -20.59 1.20 -1.41
N LEU A 182 -20.38 2.49 -1.15
CA LEU A 182 -19.17 3.20 -1.55
C LEU A 182 -17.93 2.76 -0.78
N SER A 183 -18.08 2.37 0.50
CA SER A 183 -16.98 1.82 1.31
C SER A 183 -16.53 0.44 0.83
N GLY A 184 -17.44 -0.35 0.24
CA GLY A 184 -17.13 -1.67 -0.32
C GLY A 184 -16.46 -1.61 -1.68
N LEU A 185 -16.68 -0.54 -2.45
CA LEU A 185 -16.17 -0.41 -3.82
C LEU A 185 -14.65 -0.58 -3.93
N PRO A 186 -13.80 0.09 -3.14
CA PRO A 186 -12.35 -0.09 -3.18
C PRO A 186 -11.92 -1.53 -2.87
N VAL A 187 -12.59 -2.17 -1.89
CA VAL A 187 -12.31 -3.55 -1.48
C VAL A 187 -12.71 -4.54 -2.57
N THR A 188 -13.87 -4.33 -3.20
CA THR A 188 -14.33 -5.16 -4.32
C THR A 188 -13.48 -4.99 -5.57
N ILE A 189 -13.08 -3.76 -5.91
CA ILE A 189 -12.23 -3.48 -7.07
C ILE A 189 -10.89 -4.18 -6.89
N PHE A 190 -10.31 -4.17 -5.69
CA PHE A 190 -9.04 -4.83 -5.44
C PHE A 190 -9.15 -6.36 -5.33
N GLY A 191 -10.28 -6.88 -4.83
CA GLY A 191 -10.53 -8.33 -4.85
C GLY A 191 -10.85 -8.89 -6.23
N LEU A 192 -11.23 -8.03 -7.19
CA LEU A 192 -11.54 -8.40 -8.56
C LEU A 192 -10.36 -8.21 -9.54
N LEU A 193 -9.33 -7.47 -9.12
CA LEU A 193 -8.10 -7.19 -9.87
C LEU A 193 -7.05 -8.27 -9.63
#